data_AF-A0A223MB94-F1
#
_entry.id   AF-A0A223MB94-F1
#
_cell.length_a   1.000
_cell.length_b   1.000
_cell.length_c   1.000
_cell.angle_alpha   90.00
_cell.angle_beta   90.00
_cell.angle_gamma   90.00
#
_symmetry.space_group_name_H-M   'P 1'
#
loop_
_entity.id
_entity.type
_entity.pdbx_description
1 polymer ?
#
loop_
_entity_poly.entity_id
_entity_poly.type
_entity_poly.pdbx_seq_one_letter_code
_entity_poly.pdbx_strand_id
1 'polypeptide(L)'
;MLHKFSDKLAQKTINFIDDIAEKLRSFGKIALANFEEIIQNSDFELFKSQIWCSDEVLEKLAEQIKKILEICGEIQEDGDEDKIGYLIYPLIDEIILYYHKELWKIYAQKSNS
;
A
#
# COMPACT_ATOMS: atom_id res chain seq x y z
N MET A 1 -17.78 5.62 10.93
CA MET A 1 -17.44 5.92 9.52
C MET A 1 -16.03 5.43 9.19
N LEU A 2 -15.04 5.77 10.04
CA LEU A 2 -13.64 5.36 9.91
C LEU A 2 -13.43 3.83 9.83
N HIS A 3 -14.13 3.03 10.65
CA HIS A 3 -14.06 1.56 10.58
C HIS A 3 -14.39 1.01 9.19
N LYS A 4 -15.49 1.46 8.57
CA LYS A 4 -15.86 0.99 7.22
C LYS A 4 -14.84 1.45 6.17
N PHE A 5 -14.23 2.60 6.38
CA PHE A 5 -13.17 3.12 5.51
C PHE A 5 -11.90 2.27 5.64
N SER A 6 -11.46 1.96 6.85
CA SER A 6 -10.27 1.13 7.09
C SER A 6 -10.45 -0.30 6.57
N ASP A 7 -11.64 -0.91 6.73
CA ASP A 7 -11.91 -2.24 6.19
C ASP A 7 -11.81 -2.26 4.66
N LYS A 8 -12.39 -1.24 4.01
CA LYS A 8 -12.35 -1.10 2.56
C LYS A 8 -10.91 -0.88 2.07
N LEU A 9 -10.15 -0.06 2.79
CA LEU A 9 -8.75 0.18 2.50
C LEU A 9 -7.98 -1.13 2.58
N ALA A 10 -8.09 -1.86 3.69
CA ALA A 10 -7.42 -3.14 3.91
C ALA A 10 -7.77 -4.17 2.83
N GLN A 11 -9.05 -4.34 2.51
CA GLN A 11 -9.47 -5.29 1.47
C GLN A 11 -8.87 -4.95 0.10
N LYS A 12 -8.87 -3.66 -0.28
CA LYS A 12 -8.31 -3.26 -1.58
C LYS A 12 -6.77 -3.40 -1.60
N THR A 13 -6.10 -3.13 -0.48
CA THR A 13 -4.67 -3.40 -0.31
C THR A 13 -4.35 -4.87 -0.53
N ILE A 14 -5.10 -5.78 0.10
CA ILE A 14 -4.89 -7.23 -0.04
C ILE A 14 -5.04 -7.66 -1.50
N ASN A 15 -6.08 -7.19 -2.19
CA ASN A 15 -6.27 -7.52 -3.60
C ASN A 15 -5.09 -7.06 -4.47
N PHE A 16 -4.55 -5.86 -4.21
CA PHE A 16 -3.37 -5.38 -4.94
C PHE A 16 -2.12 -6.22 -4.68
N ILE A 17 -1.93 -6.67 -3.43
CA ILE A 17 -0.82 -7.57 -3.07
C ILE A 17 -0.96 -8.88 -3.84
N ASP A 18 -2.15 -9.46 -3.90
CA ASP A 18 -2.41 -10.70 -4.63
C ASP A 18 -2.14 -10.53 -6.13
N ASP A 19 -2.64 -9.46 -6.74
CA ASP A 19 -2.44 -9.16 -8.17
C ASP A 19 -0.94 -9.02 -8.51
N ILE A 20 -0.17 -8.31 -7.67
CA ILE A 20 1.28 -8.18 -7.84
C ILE A 20 1.97 -9.54 -7.66
N ALA A 21 1.62 -10.30 -6.63
CA ALA A 21 2.25 -11.58 -6.35
C ALA A 21 1.97 -12.61 -7.45
N GLU A 22 0.76 -12.65 -7.99
CA GLU A 22 0.42 -13.46 -9.17
C GLU A 22 1.20 -13.03 -10.40
N LYS A 23 1.32 -11.72 -10.63
CA LYS A 23 2.08 -11.19 -11.76
C LYS A 23 3.56 -11.53 -11.65
N LEU A 24 4.18 -11.35 -10.48
CA LEU A 24 5.57 -11.75 -10.22
C LEU A 24 5.79 -13.24 -10.43
N ARG A 25 4.88 -14.08 -9.92
CA ARG A 25 4.93 -15.54 -10.14
C ARG A 25 4.83 -15.91 -11.61
N SER A 26 4.03 -15.19 -12.41
CA SER A 26 3.94 -15.42 -13.86
C SER A 26 5.27 -15.22 -14.60
N PHE A 27 6.20 -14.47 -14.00
CA PHE A 27 7.56 -14.26 -14.50
C PHE A 27 8.61 -15.17 -13.85
N GLY A 28 8.17 -16.19 -13.10
CA GLY A 28 9.07 -17.12 -12.41
C GLY A 28 9.77 -16.53 -11.19
N LYS A 29 9.36 -15.35 -10.70
CA LYS A 29 9.84 -14.76 -9.45
C LYS A 29 9.05 -15.35 -8.27
N ILE A 30 9.65 -15.35 -7.09
CA ILE A 30 9.01 -15.80 -5.85
C ILE A 30 8.64 -14.57 -5.03
N ALA A 31 7.36 -14.45 -4.65
CA ALA A 31 6.90 -13.46 -3.69
C ALA A 31 7.06 -14.01 -2.27
N LEU A 32 7.53 -13.16 -1.34
CA LEU A 32 7.58 -13.50 0.08
C LEU A 32 6.15 -13.70 0.61
N ALA A 33 5.91 -14.81 1.31
CA ALA A 33 4.59 -15.18 1.81
C ALA A 33 4.59 -15.51 3.31
N ASN A 34 5.77 -15.65 3.93
CA ASN A 34 5.89 -15.89 5.37
C ASN A 34 5.81 -14.57 6.12
N PHE A 35 4.96 -14.51 7.15
CA PHE A 35 4.82 -13.35 8.02
C PHE A 35 6.14 -12.91 8.68
N GLU A 36 6.98 -13.86 9.11
CA GLU A 36 8.27 -13.53 9.75
C GLU A 36 9.22 -12.83 8.78
N GLU A 37 9.29 -13.32 7.54
CA GLU A 37 10.10 -12.71 6.48
C GLU A 37 9.54 -11.34 6.08
N ILE A 38 8.21 -11.21 5.99
CA ILE A 38 7.56 -9.94 5.66
C ILE A 38 7.88 -8.89 6.72
N ILE A 39 7.77 -9.19 8.01
CA ILE A 39 8.08 -8.21 9.07
C ILE A 39 9.55 -7.76 8.99
N GLN A 40 10.48 -8.69 8.75
CA GLN A 40 11.90 -8.37 8.70
C GLN A 40 12.29 -7.48 7.53
N ASN A 41 11.53 -7.54 6.42
CA ASN A 41 11.81 -6.81 5.20
C ASN A 41 10.80 -5.67 4.93
N SER A 42 9.85 -5.46 5.84
CA SER A 42 8.81 -4.44 5.70
C SER A 42 9.34 -3.10 6.19
N ASP A 43 9.19 -2.06 5.36
CA ASP A 43 9.46 -0.70 5.78
C ASP A 43 8.36 -0.12 6.69
N PHE A 44 7.23 -0.82 6.84
CA PHE A 44 6.08 -0.35 7.62
C PHE A 44 6.22 -0.66 9.11
N GLU A 45 5.79 0.28 9.95
CA GLU A 45 5.73 0.10 11.41
C GLU A 45 4.58 -0.86 11.78
N LEU A 46 4.86 -1.79 12.69
CA LEU A 46 3.82 -2.63 13.27
C LEU A 46 3.13 -1.89 14.43
N PHE A 47 1.89 -1.47 14.21
CA PHE A 47 1.10 -0.83 15.26
C PHE A 47 0.65 -1.83 16.33
N LYS A 48 0.81 -1.45 17.61
CA LYS A 48 0.28 -2.23 18.74
C LYS A 48 -1.24 -2.09 18.82
N SER A 49 -1.89 -3.18 19.27
CA SER A 49 -3.33 -3.16 19.55
C SER A 49 -3.61 -2.29 20.77
N GLN A 50 -4.33 -1.19 20.55
CA GLN A 50 -4.80 -0.28 21.59
C GLN A 50 -6.01 0.52 21.08
N ILE A 51 -6.63 1.29 21.98
CA ILE A 51 -7.68 2.24 21.61
C ILE A 51 -7.00 3.50 21.08
N TRP A 52 -7.38 3.91 19.87
CA TRP A 52 -6.85 5.08 19.19
C TRP A 52 -7.95 6.13 19.01
N CYS A 53 -7.58 7.41 19.01
CA CYS A 53 -8.51 8.46 18.63
C CYS A 53 -8.64 8.55 17.10
N SER A 54 -9.76 9.07 16.60
CA SER A 54 -10.03 9.08 15.15
C SER A 54 -9.02 9.90 14.35
N ASP A 55 -8.58 11.05 14.89
CA ASP A 55 -7.62 11.93 14.22
C ASP A 55 -6.24 11.29 14.11
N GLU A 56 -5.80 10.60 15.17
CA GLU A 56 -4.54 9.86 15.20
C GLU A 56 -4.55 8.68 14.23
N VAL A 57 -5.67 7.96 14.12
CA VAL A 57 -5.81 6.90 13.11
C VAL A 57 -5.73 7.47 11.70
N LEU A 58 -6.43 8.58 11.42
CA LEU A 58 -6.37 9.23 10.11
C LEU A 58 -4.95 9.72 9.77
N GLU A 59 -4.23 10.25 10.76
CA GLU A 59 -2.83 10.64 10.62
C GLU A 59 -1.93 9.46 10.27
N LYS A 60 -1.98 8.40 11.08
CA LYS A 60 -1.18 7.19 10.85
C LYS A 60 -1.50 6.55 9.51
N LEU A 61 -2.78 6.45 9.13
CA LEU A 61 -3.17 5.94 7.82
C LEU A 61 -2.61 6.81 6.68
N ALA A 62 -2.64 8.14 6.80
CA ALA A 62 -2.07 9.02 5.80
C ALA A 62 -0.55 8.83 5.66
N GLU A 63 0.17 8.63 6.76
CA GLU A 63 1.61 8.35 6.75
C GLU A 63 1.93 7.03 6.05
N GLN A 64 1.21 5.96 6.37
CA GLN A 64 1.40 4.67 5.69
C GLN A 64 1.07 4.77 4.20
N ILE A 65 0.00 5.47 3.83
CA ILE A 65 -0.36 5.67 2.42
C ILE A 65 0.73 6.44 1.66
N LYS A 66 1.31 7.49 2.25
CA LYS A 66 2.43 8.22 1.64
C LYS A 66 3.62 7.29 1.40
N LYS A 67 3.91 6.42 2.36
CA LYS A 67 5.01 5.45 2.23
C LYS A 67 4.77 4.43 1.12
N ILE A 68 3.54 3.96 0.94
CA ILE A 68 3.18 3.12 -0.21
C ILE A 68 3.46 3.86 -1.52
N LEU A 69 3.05 5.13 -1.61
CA LEU A 69 3.25 5.94 -2.81
C LEU A 69 4.74 6.20 -3.11
N GLU A 70 5.54 6.44 -2.06
CA GLU A 70 7.00 6.58 -2.16
C GLU A 70 7.64 5.31 -2.75
N ILE A 71 7.34 4.14 -2.18
CA ILE A 71 7.83 2.84 -2.67
C ILE A 71 7.38 2.59 -4.13
N CYS A 72 6.14 2.96 -4.48
CA CYS A 72 5.67 2.83 -5.86
C CYS A 72 6.47 3.73 -6.82
N GLY A 73 6.82 4.94 -6.39
CA GLY A 73 7.69 5.85 -7.14
C GLY A 73 9.08 5.26 -7.33
N GLU A 74 9.70 4.74 -6.27
CA GLU A 74 11.00 4.08 -6.32
C GLU A 74 11.01 2.90 -7.30
N ILE A 75 9.98 2.05 -7.29
CA ILE A 75 9.82 0.93 -8.25
C ILE A 75 9.78 1.41 -9.71
N GLN A 76 9.18 2.58 -9.97
CA GLN A 76 9.10 3.16 -11.32
C GLN A 76 10.40 3.86 -11.73
N GLU A 77 11.11 4.49 -10.79
CA GLU A 77 12.38 5.19 -11.03
C GLU A 77 13.58 4.26 -11.16
N ASP A 78 13.60 3.15 -10.41
CA ASP A 78 14.70 2.18 -10.42
C ASP A 78 14.86 1.46 -11.77
N GLY A 79 13.89 1.64 -12.68
CA GLY A 79 14.12 1.49 -14.12
C GLY A 79 14.87 0.22 -14.48
N ASP A 80 14.44 -0.91 -13.92
CA ASP A 80 15.10 -2.19 -14.17
C ASP A 80 15.05 -2.44 -15.70
N GLU A 81 16.22 -2.50 -16.35
CA GLU A 81 16.35 -2.77 -17.80
C GLU A 81 15.72 -4.12 -18.20
N ASP A 82 15.29 -4.89 -17.21
CA ASP A 82 14.53 -6.12 -17.34
C ASP A 82 13.12 -5.86 -17.87
N LYS A 83 12.78 -6.59 -18.95
CA LYS A 83 11.45 -6.68 -19.60
C LYS A 83 10.29 -7.04 -18.65
N ILE A 84 10.53 -7.27 -17.38
CA ILE A 84 9.51 -7.59 -16.38
C ILE A 84 8.94 -6.32 -15.73
N GLY A 85 9.75 -5.27 -15.54
CA GLY A 85 9.34 -4.03 -14.87
C GLY A 85 8.16 -3.35 -15.57
N TYR A 86 8.25 -3.15 -16.90
CA TYR A 86 7.18 -2.52 -17.68
C TYR A 86 5.85 -3.28 -17.65
N LEU A 87 5.88 -4.60 -17.37
CA LEU A 87 4.67 -5.43 -17.30
C LEU A 87 3.99 -5.37 -15.93
N ILE A 88 4.68 -4.85 -14.91
CA ILE A 88 4.17 -4.67 -13.55
C ILE A 88 3.72 -3.22 -13.34
N TYR A 89 4.33 -2.25 -14.02
CA TYR A 89 3.98 -0.82 -13.90
C TYR A 89 2.48 -0.50 -14.02
N PRO A 90 1.68 -1.13 -14.90
CA PRO A 90 0.24 -0.88 -14.92
C PRO A 90 -0.46 -1.20 -13.60
N LEU A 91 -0.03 -2.25 -12.88
CA LEU A 91 -0.57 -2.58 -11.56
C LEU A 91 -0.12 -1.54 -10.51
N ILE A 92 1.12 -1.07 -10.62
CA ILE A 92 1.65 0.00 -9.75
C ILE A 92 0.89 1.32 -9.98
N ASP A 93 0.58 1.66 -11.23
CA ASP A 93 -0.20 2.86 -11.56
C ASP A 93 -1.61 2.81 -10.96
N GLU A 94 -2.26 1.63 -10.95
CA GLU A 94 -3.55 1.44 -10.29
C GLU A 94 -3.48 1.64 -8.78
N ILE A 95 -2.40 1.17 -8.15
CA ILE A 95 -2.11 1.37 -6.73
C ILE A 95 -1.93 2.86 -6.44
N ILE A 96 -1.08 3.54 -7.22
CA ILE A 96 -0.81 4.97 -7.09
C ILE A 96 -2.12 5.78 -7.18
N LEU A 97 -2.92 5.54 -8.23
CA LEU A 97 -4.18 6.23 -8.45
C LEU A 97 -5.16 6.02 -7.29
N TYR A 98 -5.27 4.77 -6.82
CA TYR A 98 -6.14 4.45 -5.70
C TYR A 98 -5.71 5.15 -4.41
N TYR A 99 -4.43 5.05 -4.05
CA TYR A 99 -3.93 5.59 -2.79
C TYR A 99 -3.87 7.12 -2.77
N HIS A 100 -3.61 7.80 -3.89
CA HIS A 100 -3.80 9.25 -3.97
C HIS A 100 -5.24 9.66 -3.66
N LYS A 101 -6.22 8.91 -4.19
CA LYS A 101 -7.64 9.18 -3.94
C LYS A 101 -8.01 8.94 -2.48
N GLU A 102 -7.53 7.87 -1.86
CA GLU A 102 -7.80 7.60 -0.44
C GLU A 102 -7.10 8.62 0.47
N LEU A 103 -5.88 9.05 0.14
CA LEU A 103 -5.18 10.11 0.86
C LEU A 103 -5.95 11.44 0.84
N TRP A 104 -6.48 11.81 -0.33
CA TRP A 104 -7.34 12.99 -0.46
C TRP A 104 -8.59 12.89 0.44
N LYS A 105 -9.24 11.72 0.51
CA LYS A 105 -10.41 11.54 1.39
C LYS A 105 -10.05 11.66 2.86
N ILE A 106 -8.88 11.18 3.27
CA ILE A 106 -8.39 11.35 4.64
C ILE A 106 -8.23 12.83 4.97
N TYR A 107 -7.61 13.61 4.08
CA TYR A 107 -7.46 15.05 4.28
C TYR A 107 -8.79 15.79 4.29
N ALA A 108 -9.72 15.43 3.40
CA ALA A 108 -11.05 16.00 3.41
C ALA A 108 -11.82 15.70 4.71
N GLN A 109 -11.59 14.54 5.34
CA GLN A 109 -12.17 14.25 6.66
C GLN A 109 -11.54 15.11 7.75
N LYS A 110 -10.20 15.22 7.79
CA LYS A 110 -9.48 16.09 8.74
C LYS A 110 -9.91 17.56 8.65
N SER A 111 -10.15 18.10 7.46
CA SER A 111 -10.59 19.50 7.28
C SER A 111 -12.03 19.78 7.71
N ASN A 112 -12.85 18.74 7.93
CA ASN A 112 -14.24 18.85 8.36
C ASN A 112 -14.47 18.43 9.83
N SER A 113 -13.39 18.06 10.53
CA SER A 113 -13.36 17.73 11.97
C SER A 113 -12.94 18.94 12.79
#